data_AF-A0A538TY81-F1
#
_entry.id   AF-A0A538TY81-F1
#
_cell.length_a   1.000
_cell.length_b   1.000
_cell.length_c   1.000
_cell.angle_alpha   90.00
_cell.angle_beta   90.00
_cell.angle_gamma   90.00
#
_symmetry.space_group_name_H-M   'P 1'
#
loop_
_entity.id
_entity.type
_entity.pdbx_description
1 polymer ?
#
loop_
_entity_poly.entity_id
_entity_poly.type
_entity_poly.pdbx_seq_one_letter_code
_entity_poly.pdbx_strand_id
1 'polypeptide(L)'
;MRDLDAWLDYKGRADIDALPSEARIFYRHGRIAWTQGQDVEAVRLVRGAATLDPSFAAPHVTLFSWFVFRDPSQALLSAATLVDLVRKDFRLQLHLVANSLFFLLHAWFFGVLAAALLLVALHQGALRHLWHERLCNVLPPRSASIWAWVLLLLPWAAGLGLALPALVFLAMLWPTLKRYERGIFLVLAAQVATAPLAGALMGRLALPLQDRGAPYYGITGLEHQPYSTARESDLAATASHHPDDGFLHFGLAWMAKKGGYLETADAAYRRVLEIWPSSDRAYNNLGNILASQGRFDEALKDYGAAVNLNPSNAAAYFNASQVHTRVFDYGAASDALARASALDFEMVKSFQTRSGSSLPLVDEWIAPGTLWGALLTRDAAGSVAIPRAWYEVVEASGWRYTAPVILLTLLALGLGIGWQRELPIRPCSNCSRIVCRRCSKRRREVALCRACAAAAAQAESPDFAKVLLGQRARSARRRADMLRTALASLVPGFGLLTFRHAFRAVVVLTLSAGLASMALGVRGPFLYEPHVASAATSNAGLWFAVGWVAVYTISILEYLSRASREKAQSPASARGRTAPDHTAAEAA
;
A
#
# COMPACT_ATOMS: atom_id res chain seq x y z
N MET A 1 -19.59 35.12 11.16
CA MET A 1 -19.19 33.70 11.25
C MET A 1 -19.45 33.02 12.62
N ARG A 2 -19.99 33.69 13.66
CA ARG A 2 -20.37 33.00 14.92
C ARG A 2 -21.71 32.27 14.83
N ASP A 3 -22.54 32.63 13.86
CA ASP A 3 -23.83 32.02 13.57
C ASP A 3 -23.80 31.51 12.13
N LEU A 4 -23.81 30.18 11.97
CA LEU A 4 -23.75 29.50 10.68
C LEU A 4 -25.08 29.65 9.93
N ASP A 5 -26.22 29.60 10.64
CA ASP A 5 -27.54 29.60 10.04
C ASP A 5 -27.86 30.99 9.46
N ALA A 6 -27.56 32.05 10.23
CA ALA A 6 -27.66 33.43 9.74
C ALA A 6 -26.70 33.70 8.56
N TRP A 7 -25.53 33.05 8.52
CA TRP A 7 -24.57 33.20 7.43
C TRP A 7 -25.03 32.49 6.15
N LEU A 8 -25.53 31.25 6.27
CA LEU A 8 -26.08 30.48 5.15
C LEU A 8 -27.31 31.18 4.56
N ASP A 9 -28.20 31.68 5.42
CA ASP A 9 -29.40 32.41 5.00
C ASP A 9 -29.06 33.74 4.32
N TYR A 10 -28.10 34.50 4.87
CA TYR A 10 -27.58 35.70 4.21
C TYR A 10 -27.02 35.39 2.81
N LYS A 11 -26.23 34.32 2.67
CA LYS A 11 -25.68 33.91 1.36
C LYS A 11 -26.76 33.47 0.38
N GLY A 12 -27.72 32.67 0.84
CA GLY A 12 -28.84 32.24 0.01
C GLY A 12 -29.67 33.42 -0.49
N ARG A 13 -29.79 34.48 0.31
CA ARG A 13 -30.48 35.73 -0.08
C ARG A 13 -29.63 36.64 -0.97
N ALA A 14 -28.30 36.61 -0.83
CA ALA A 14 -27.38 37.51 -1.51
C ALA A 14 -26.72 36.90 -2.77
N ASP A 15 -27.03 35.65 -3.10
CA ASP A 15 -26.45 34.89 -4.24
C ASP A 15 -24.91 34.89 -4.25
N ILE A 16 -24.31 34.77 -3.05
CA ILE A 16 -22.85 34.77 -2.87
C ILE A 16 -22.33 33.34 -2.85
N ASP A 17 -21.47 32.98 -3.79
CA ASP A 17 -20.82 31.68 -3.85
C ASP A 17 -20.06 31.33 -2.55
N ALA A 18 -20.14 30.06 -2.15
CA ALA A 18 -19.39 29.55 -1.01
C ALA A 18 -17.90 29.39 -1.37
N LEU A 19 -17.02 29.96 -0.54
CA LEU A 19 -15.59 29.77 -0.71
C LEU A 19 -15.17 28.45 -0.05
N PRO A 20 -14.38 27.59 -0.71
CA PRO A 20 -13.90 26.33 -0.13
C PRO A 20 -13.12 26.49 1.20
N SER A 21 -12.54 27.68 1.43
CA SER A 21 -11.87 28.03 2.69
C SER A 21 -12.83 28.17 3.87
N GLU A 22 -14.05 28.67 3.64
CA GLU A 22 -15.08 28.82 4.68
C GLU A 22 -15.52 27.45 5.20
N ALA A 23 -15.82 26.52 4.30
CA ALA A 23 -16.18 25.14 4.63
C ALA A 23 -15.10 24.46 5.51
N ARG A 24 -13.81 24.69 5.20
CA ARG A 24 -12.69 24.16 5.99
C ARG A 24 -12.62 24.75 7.40
N ILE A 25 -12.96 26.02 7.59
CA ILE A 25 -12.99 26.67 8.91
C ILE A 25 -14.12 26.06 9.75
N PHE A 26 -15.34 25.98 9.21
CA PHE A 26 -16.47 25.36 9.90
C PHE A 26 -16.20 23.89 10.25
N TYR A 27 -15.60 23.13 9.33
CA TYR A 27 -15.20 21.76 9.58
C TYR A 27 -14.18 21.63 10.73
N ARG A 28 -13.15 22.49 10.78
CA ARG A 28 -12.19 22.52 11.89
C ARG A 28 -12.85 22.85 13.22
N HIS A 29 -13.70 23.87 13.26
CA HIS A 29 -14.44 24.24 14.47
C HIS A 29 -15.37 23.11 14.93
N GLY A 30 -16.05 22.44 13.99
CA GLY A 30 -16.88 21.28 14.30
C GLY A 30 -16.08 20.12 14.91
N ARG A 31 -14.88 19.86 14.41
CA ARG A 31 -13.98 18.86 15.02
C ARG A 31 -13.51 19.25 16.43
N ILE A 32 -13.21 20.53 16.65
CA ILE A 32 -12.81 21.02 17.98
C ILE A 32 -13.98 20.91 18.97
N ALA A 33 -15.18 21.32 18.56
CA ALA A 33 -16.40 21.19 19.36
C ALA A 33 -16.67 19.73 19.75
N TRP A 34 -16.45 18.78 18.82
CA TRP A 34 -16.56 17.35 19.10
C TRP A 34 -15.59 16.89 20.20
N THR A 35 -14.33 17.32 20.14
CA THR A 35 -13.34 16.99 21.18
C THR A 35 -13.64 17.62 22.54
N GLN A 36 -14.44 18.68 22.56
CA GLN A 36 -14.91 19.36 23.77
C GLN A 36 -16.24 18.77 24.32
N GLY A 37 -16.78 17.71 23.70
CA GLY A 37 -18.03 17.08 24.11
C GLY A 37 -19.30 17.83 23.68
N GLN A 38 -19.19 18.79 22.76
CA GLN A 38 -20.32 19.56 22.24
C GLN A 38 -20.90 18.89 20.98
N ASP A 39 -21.45 17.68 21.14
CA ASP A 39 -21.87 16.80 20.03
C ASP A 39 -22.85 17.48 19.04
N VAL A 40 -23.86 18.20 19.55
CA VAL A 40 -24.89 18.85 18.72
C VAL A 40 -24.28 19.96 17.86
N GLU A 41 -23.45 20.80 18.47
CA GLU A 41 -22.79 21.90 17.78
C GLU A 41 -21.76 21.41 16.78
N ALA A 42 -21.01 20.37 17.14
CA ALA A 42 -20.07 19.71 16.25
C ALA A 42 -20.73 19.18 14.99
N VAL A 43 -21.85 18.43 15.14
CA VAL A 43 -22.63 17.92 14.00
C VAL A 43 -23.15 19.06 13.14
N ARG A 44 -23.67 20.13 13.76
CA ARG A 44 -24.19 21.30 13.05
C ARG A 44 -23.12 21.94 12.18
N LEU A 45 -21.94 22.22 12.75
CA LEU A 45 -20.82 22.85 12.06
C LEU A 45 -20.26 21.96 10.93
N VAL A 46 -20.18 20.65 11.14
CA VAL A 46 -19.69 19.72 10.11
C VAL A 46 -20.71 19.55 8.97
N ARG A 47 -22.02 19.49 9.25
CA ARG A 47 -23.03 19.54 8.18
C ARG A 47 -22.99 20.86 7.43
N GLY A 48 -22.84 21.98 8.14
CA GLY A 48 -22.64 23.29 7.56
C GLY A 48 -21.47 23.34 6.58
N ALA A 49 -20.36 22.72 6.94
CA ALA A 49 -19.21 22.61 6.05
C ALA A 49 -19.53 21.80 4.77
N ALA A 50 -20.29 20.70 4.90
CA ALA A 50 -20.73 19.90 3.75
C ALA A 50 -21.73 20.63 2.85
N THR A 51 -22.60 21.47 3.42
CA THR A 51 -23.54 22.28 2.64
C THR A 51 -22.86 23.46 1.96
N LEU A 52 -21.84 24.05 2.59
CA LEU A 52 -21.05 25.12 2.01
C LEU A 52 -20.18 24.63 0.85
N ASP A 53 -19.59 23.44 0.98
CA ASP A 53 -18.79 22.84 -0.09
C ASP A 53 -19.17 21.35 -0.23
N PRO A 54 -20.13 21.03 -1.11
CA PRO A 54 -20.53 19.64 -1.37
C PRO A 54 -19.41 18.78 -1.96
N SER A 55 -18.36 19.40 -2.52
CA SER A 55 -17.19 18.68 -3.03
C SER A 55 -16.18 18.34 -1.92
N PHE A 56 -16.37 18.88 -0.72
CA PHE A 56 -15.48 18.65 0.40
C PHE A 56 -15.76 17.30 1.08
N ALA A 57 -14.98 16.28 0.72
CA ALA A 57 -15.17 14.91 1.22
C ALA A 57 -15.08 14.75 2.75
N ALA A 58 -14.24 15.53 3.43
CA ALA A 58 -13.88 15.30 4.83
C ALA A 58 -15.05 15.43 5.82
N PRO A 59 -15.95 16.43 5.69
CA PRO A 59 -17.23 16.47 6.39
C PRO A 59 -18.06 15.20 6.25
N HIS A 60 -18.23 14.67 5.04
CA HIS A 60 -19.04 13.47 4.79
C HIS A 60 -18.43 12.22 5.46
N VAL A 61 -17.11 12.04 5.38
CA VAL A 61 -16.40 10.96 6.09
C VAL A 61 -16.60 11.09 7.60
N THR A 62 -16.53 12.31 8.13
CA THR A 62 -16.66 12.57 9.57
C THR A 62 -18.08 12.28 10.04
N LEU A 63 -19.11 12.77 9.34
CA LEU A 63 -20.51 12.50 9.65
C LEU A 63 -20.82 11.01 9.57
N PHE A 64 -20.36 10.32 8.52
CA PHE A 64 -20.46 8.87 8.41
C PHE A 64 -19.89 8.19 9.66
N SER A 65 -18.68 8.58 10.07
CA SER A 65 -18.00 7.97 11.22
C SER A 65 -18.69 8.23 12.57
N TRP A 66 -19.35 9.38 12.74
CA TRP A 66 -20.07 9.72 13.95
C TRP A 66 -21.44 9.03 14.03
N PHE A 67 -22.08 8.81 12.88
CA PHE A 67 -23.45 8.28 12.82
C PHE A 67 -23.56 6.78 12.54
N VAL A 68 -22.53 6.10 12.02
CA VAL A 68 -22.62 4.69 11.58
C VAL A 68 -23.25 3.72 12.60
N PHE A 69 -23.12 3.97 13.91
CA PHE A 69 -23.79 3.18 14.97
C PHE A 69 -24.88 3.94 15.75
N ARG A 70 -24.97 5.26 15.61
CA ARG A 70 -25.97 6.08 16.31
C ARG A 70 -27.23 6.27 15.47
N ASP A 71 -27.06 6.48 14.17
CA ASP A 71 -28.11 6.69 13.20
C ASP A 71 -27.67 6.16 11.81
N PRO A 72 -28.02 4.90 11.47
CA PRO A 72 -27.59 4.28 10.23
C PRO A 72 -28.17 4.98 8.99
N SER A 73 -29.30 5.69 9.10
CA SER A 73 -29.91 6.40 7.98
C SER A 73 -29.05 7.58 7.53
N GLN A 74 -28.59 8.39 8.49
CA GLN A 74 -27.68 9.52 8.26
C GLN A 74 -26.31 9.06 7.76
N ALA A 75 -25.83 7.92 8.27
CA ALA A 75 -24.60 7.32 7.80
C ALA A 75 -24.71 6.87 6.34
N LEU A 76 -25.81 6.20 5.95
CA LEU A 76 -26.04 5.77 4.57
C LEU A 76 -26.13 6.95 3.61
N LEU A 77 -26.79 8.04 3.99
CA LEU A 77 -26.82 9.28 3.20
C LEU A 77 -25.42 9.85 2.98
N SER A 78 -24.63 9.96 4.06
CA SER A 78 -23.25 10.45 3.98
C SER A 78 -22.34 9.54 3.15
N ALA A 79 -22.58 8.22 3.19
CA ALA A 79 -21.87 7.25 2.37
C ALA A 79 -22.24 7.37 0.90
N ALA A 80 -23.53 7.55 0.56
CA ALA A 80 -24.00 7.73 -0.81
C ALA A 80 -23.41 8.99 -1.45
N THR A 81 -23.38 10.12 -0.74
CA THR A 81 -22.73 11.34 -1.23
C THR A 81 -21.23 11.14 -1.43
N LEU A 82 -20.57 10.40 -0.54
CA LEU A 82 -19.15 10.07 -0.70
C LEU A 82 -18.91 9.25 -1.97
N VAL A 83 -19.75 8.25 -2.25
CA VAL A 83 -19.65 7.42 -3.46
C VAL A 83 -19.85 8.26 -4.72
N ASP A 84 -20.81 9.17 -4.74
CA ASP A 84 -21.04 10.08 -5.87
C ASP A 84 -19.85 11.05 -6.07
N LEU A 85 -19.29 11.57 -4.98
CA LEU A 85 -18.11 12.42 -5.04
C LEU A 85 -16.90 11.66 -5.57
N VAL A 86 -16.67 10.43 -5.10
CA VAL A 86 -15.62 9.54 -5.62
C VAL A 86 -15.84 9.26 -7.10
N ARG A 87 -17.08 9.08 -7.56
CA ARG A 87 -17.36 8.84 -8.99
C ARG A 87 -16.98 10.04 -9.86
N LYS A 88 -17.18 11.25 -9.36
CA LYS A 88 -17.01 12.50 -10.12
C LYS A 88 -15.60 13.10 -10.01
N ASP A 89 -14.90 12.88 -8.89
CA ASP A 89 -13.60 13.49 -8.64
C ASP A 89 -12.44 12.48 -8.81
N PHE A 90 -11.72 12.61 -9.93
CA PHE A 90 -10.53 11.82 -10.22
C PHE A 90 -9.44 11.93 -9.14
N ARG A 91 -9.30 13.09 -8.48
CA ARG A 91 -8.32 13.27 -7.41
C ARG A 91 -8.68 12.40 -6.23
N LEU A 92 -9.95 12.41 -5.82
CA LEU A 92 -10.44 11.59 -4.71
C LEU A 92 -10.30 10.08 -5.03
N GLN A 93 -10.56 9.67 -6.27
CA GLN A 93 -10.28 8.28 -6.72
C GLN A 93 -8.82 7.92 -6.54
N LEU A 94 -7.92 8.78 -7.01
CA LEU A 94 -6.48 8.54 -6.91
C LEU A 94 -6.01 8.55 -5.46
N HIS A 95 -6.52 9.44 -4.61
CA HIS A 95 -6.28 9.41 -3.16
C HIS A 95 -6.69 8.06 -2.56
N LEU A 96 -7.89 7.57 -2.86
CA LEU A 96 -8.37 6.31 -2.30
C LEU A 96 -7.55 5.12 -2.77
N VAL A 97 -7.20 5.06 -4.06
CA VAL A 97 -6.37 4.00 -4.62
C VAL A 97 -4.97 4.04 -4.02
N ALA A 98 -4.32 5.21 -3.95
CA ALA A 98 -2.99 5.36 -3.38
C ALA A 98 -2.95 5.01 -1.89
N ASN A 99 -3.91 5.51 -1.09
CA ASN A 99 -4.03 5.13 0.33
C ASN A 99 -4.24 3.62 0.49
N SER A 100 -5.16 3.04 -0.27
CA SER A 100 -5.47 1.59 -0.19
C SER A 100 -4.25 0.75 -0.56
N LEU A 101 -3.58 1.09 -1.65
CA LEU A 101 -2.37 0.40 -2.11
C LEU A 101 -1.23 0.54 -1.10
N PHE A 102 -1.04 1.73 -0.53
CA PHE A 102 -0.08 1.97 0.54
C PHE A 102 -0.37 1.06 1.74
N PHE A 103 -1.59 1.07 2.28
CA PHE A 103 -1.94 0.24 3.45
C PHE A 103 -1.78 -1.25 3.18
N LEU A 104 -2.17 -1.71 1.98
CA LEU A 104 -2.00 -3.12 1.58
C LEU A 104 -0.53 -3.51 1.49
N LEU A 105 0.31 -2.71 0.82
CA LEU A 105 1.76 -2.97 0.71
C LEU A 105 2.44 -2.94 2.08
N HIS A 106 2.04 -1.99 2.93
CA HIS A 106 2.57 -1.82 4.29
C HIS A 106 2.24 -3.02 5.19
N ALA A 107 0.96 -3.40 5.22
CA ALA A 107 0.48 -4.56 5.97
C ALA A 107 1.12 -5.86 5.45
N TRP A 108 1.24 -5.99 4.12
CA TRP A 108 1.88 -7.13 3.48
C TRP A 108 3.36 -7.26 3.87
N PHE A 109 4.10 -6.15 3.83
CA PHE A 109 5.50 -6.09 4.27
C PHE A 109 5.65 -6.55 5.73
N PHE A 110 4.86 -5.98 6.66
CA PHE A 110 4.97 -6.35 8.06
C PHE A 110 4.51 -7.78 8.35
N GLY A 111 3.50 -8.30 7.63
CA GLY A 111 3.07 -9.68 7.79
C GLY A 111 4.15 -10.68 7.38
N VAL A 112 4.82 -10.43 6.24
CA VAL A 112 5.95 -11.25 5.78
C VAL A 112 7.16 -11.10 6.71
N LEU A 113 7.46 -9.88 7.16
CA LEU A 113 8.53 -9.62 8.13
C LEU A 113 8.29 -10.35 9.46
N ALA A 114 7.06 -10.30 9.99
CA ALA A 114 6.69 -11.03 11.20
C ALA A 114 6.86 -12.55 11.00
N ALA A 115 6.42 -13.09 9.86
CA ALA A 115 6.64 -14.50 9.54
C ALA A 115 8.13 -14.85 9.49
N ALA A 116 8.95 -14.00 8.89
CA ALA A 116 10.40 -14.19 8.82
C ALA A 116 11.08 -14.13 10.19
N LEU A 117 10.72 -13.16 11.04
CA LEU A 117 11.22 -13.06 12.41
C LEU A 117 10.84 -14.30 13.24
N LEU A 118 9.62 -14.80 13.08
CA LEU A 118 9.19 -16.06 13.70
C LEU A 118 10.03 -17.25 13.20
N LEU A 119 10.34 -17.31 11.91
CA LEU A 119 11.22 -18.36 11.36
C LEU A 119 12.64 -18.27 11.92
N VAL A 120 13.20 -17.06 12.04
CA VAL A 120 14.50 -16.84 12.69
C VAL A 120 14.46 -17.28 14.15
N ALA A 121 13.40 -16.95 14.89
CA ALA A 121 13.22 -17.38 16.28
C ALA A 121 13.06 -18.90 16.42
N LEU A 122 12.36 -19.56 15.48
CA LEU A 122 12.21 -21.01 15.44
C LEU A 122 13.54 -21.73 15.13
N HIS A 123 14.34 -21.15 14.22
CA HIS A 123 15.61 -21.71 13.78
C HIS A 123 16.84 -21.11 14.50
N GLN A 124 16.64 -20.32 15.56
CA GLN A 124 17.73 -19.70 16.34
C GLN A 124 18.73 -20.75 16.86
N GLY A 125 18.25 -21.97 17.15
CA GLY A 125 19.09 -23.08 17.57
C GLY A 125 20.08 -23.54 16.50
N ALA A 126 19.68 -23.49 15.23
CA ALA A 126 20.56 -23.79 14.10
C ALA A 126 21.60 -22.68 13.94
N LEU A 127 21.16 -21.42 13.84
CA LEU A 127 22.03 -20.26 13.70
C LEU A 127 23.11 -20.21 14.79
N ARG A 128 22.69 -20.31 16.05
CA ARG A 128 23.61 -20.29 17.19
C ARG A 128 24.58 -21.47 17.16
N HIS A 129 24.16 -22.65 16.69
CA HIS A 129 25.04 -23.80 16.58
C HIS A 129 26.15 -23.57 15.53
N LEU A 130 25.86 -22.97 14.38
CA LEU A 130 26.90 -22.65 13.39
C LEU A 130 27.96 -21.71 13.98
N TRP A 131 27.52 -20.63 14.62
CA TRP A 131 28.41 -19.66 15.25
C TRP A 131 29.21 -20.27 16.40
N HIS A 132 28.56 -21.04 17.28
CA HIS A 132 29.22 -21.66 18.42
C HIS A 132 30.36 -22.60 18.00
N GLU A 133 30.15 -23.46 16.99
CA GLU A 133 31.19 -24.37 16.49
C GLU A 133 32.40 -23.63 15.92
N ARG A 134 32.18 -22.56 15.15
CA ARG A 134 33.27 -21.75 14.59
C ARG A 134 34.03 -21.01 15.68
N LEU A 135 33.32 -20.43 16.64
CA LEU A 135 33.93 -19.71 17.75
C LEU A 135 34.72 -20.65 18.67
N CYS A 136 34.29 -21.90 18.83
CA CYS A 136 35.04 -22.91 19.60
C CYS A 136 36.41 -23.26 19.00
N ASN A 137 36.70 -22.90 17.73
CA ASN A 137 38.05 -23.06 17.18
C ASN A 137 39.05 -22.04 17.76
N VAL A 138 38.55 -20.93 18.33
CA VAL A 138 39.38 -19.80 18.79
C VAL A 138 39.15 -19.49 20.27
N LEU A 139 37.95 -19.74 20.78
CA LEU A 139 37.52 -19.38 22.13
C LEU A 139 37.14 -20.61 22.96
N PRO A 140 37.26 -20.53 24.30
CA PRO A 140 36.75 -21.56 25.20
C PRO A 140 35.23 -21.78 25.01
N PRO A 141 34.70 -22.99 25.24
CA PRO A 141 33.29 -23.33 24.96
C PRO A 141 32.27 -22.43 25.67
N ARG A 142 32.56 -22.01 26.91
CA ARG A 142 31.69 -21.10 27.67
C ARG A 142 31.61 -19.72 26.99
N SER A 143 32.76 -19.15 26.63
CA SER A 143 32.85 -17.85 25.94
C SER A 143 32.24 -17.93 24.53
N ALA A 144 32.52 -18.99 23.77
CA ALA A 144 31.92 -19.22 22.46
C ALA A 144 30.39 -19.27 22.51
N SER A 145 29.79 -19.81 23.58
CA SER A 145 28.33 -19.80 23.74
C SER A 145 27.75 -18.41 24.00
N ILE A 146 28.46 -17.54 24.71
CA ILE A 146 28.04 -16.16 24.98
C ILE A 146 28.14 -15.36 23.68
N TRP A 147 29.29 -15.45 23.00
CA TRP A 147 29.53 -14.75 21.73
C TRP A 147 28.60 -15.20 20.61
N ALA A 148 28.19 -16.47 20.58
CA ALA A 148 27.18 -16.94 19.62
C ALA A 148 25.80 -16.27 19.83
N TRP A 149 25.45 -15.89 21.07
CA TRP A 149 24.26 -15.07 21.35
C TRP A 149 24.47 -13.62 20.97
N VAL A 150 25.64 -13.05 21.30
CA VAL A 150 26.00 -11.68 20.93
C VAL A 150 25.91 -11.50 19.42
N LEU A 151 26.48 -12.39 18.61
CA LEU A 151 26.43 -12.30 17.14
C LEU A 151 25.01 -12.43 16.56
N LEU A 152 24.11 -13.13 17.26
CA LEU A 152 22.70 -13.24 16.85
C LEU A 152 21.91 -11.97 17.18
N LEU A 153 22.25 -11.31 18.29
CA LEU A 153 21.52 -10.13 18.80
C LEU A 153 22.11 -8.80 18.33
N LEU A 154 23.40 -8.75 18.05
CA LEU A 154 24.15 -7.56 17.68
C LEU A 154 23.57 -6.84 16.47
N PRO A 155 23.18 -7.50 15.37
CA PRO A 155 22.61 -6.79 14.22
C PRO A 155 21.33 -6.01 14.56
N TRP A 156 20.51 -6.54 15.46
CA TRP A 156 19.31 -5.85 15.95
C TRP A 156 19.68 -4.68 16.86
N ALA A 157 20.60 -4.89 17.81
CA ALA A 157 21.04 -3.88 18.76
C ALA A 157 21.82 -2.73 18.10
N ALA A 158 22.51 -3.01 17.00
CA ALA A 158 23.25 -2.03 16.19
C ALA A 158 22.33 -1.15 15.32
N GLY A 159 21.00 -1.37 15.36
CA GLY A 159 20.04 -0.54 14.64
C GLY A 159 19.94 -0.86 13.14
N LEU A 160 20.37 -2.04 12.67
CA LEU A 160 20.22 -2.44 11.26
C LEU A 160 18.76 -2.75 10.85
N GLY A 161 17.80 -2.44 11.72
CA GLY A 161 16.37 -2.67 11.51
C GLY A 161 15.95 -4.14 11.65
N LEU A 162 14.65 -4.39 11.45
CA LEU A 162 14.07 -5.73 11.62
C LEU A 162 14.18 -6.63 10.37
N ALA A 163 14.27 -6.04 9.18
CA ALA A 163 14.20 -6.79 7.92
C ALA A 163 15.56 -7.33 7.45
N LEU A 164 16.61 -6.51 7.50
CA LEU A 164 17.93 -6.89 6.98
C LEU A 164 18.56 -8.05 7.76
N PRO A 165 18.63 -8.04 9.11
CA PRO A 165 19.15 -9.20 9.84
C PRO A 165 18.29 -10.46 9.67
N ALA A 166 16.95 -10.32 9.60
CA ALA A 166 16.07 -11.46 9.32
C ALA A 166 16.39 -12.10 7.98
N LEU A 167 16.56 -11.27 6.94
CA LEU A 167 16.92 -11.71 5.60
C LEU A 167 18.26 -12.44 5.57
N VAL A 168 19.30 -11.88 6.19
CA VAL A 168 20.64 -12.48 6.28
C VAL A 168 20.60 -13.82 7.02
N PHE A 169 19.92 -13.89 8.17
CA PHE A 169 19.84 -15.12 8.94
C PHE A 169 19.06 -16.23 8.21
N LEU A 170 17.97 -15.88 7.52
CA LEU A 170 17.25 -16.85 6.69
C LEU A 170 18.07 -17.30 5.47
N ALA A 171 18.84 -16.40 4.85
CA ALA A 171 19.77 -16.75 3.77
C ALA A 171 20.83 -17.75 4.25
N MET A 172 21.43 -17.53 5.41
CA MET A 172 22.38 -18.47 6.02
C MET A 172 21.76 -19.85 6.33
N LEU A 173 20.46 -19.87 6.63
CA LEU A 173 19.71 -21.11 6.92
C LEU A 173 19.16 -21.81 5.68
N TRP A 174 19.32 -21.25 4.48
CA TRP A 174 18.70 -21.74 3.25
C TRP A 174 18.66 -23.26 3.05
N PRO A 175 19.76 -24.01 3.27
CA PRO A 175 19.73 -25.46 3.04
C PRO A 175 18.88 -26.22 4.06
N THR A 176 18.67 -25.66 5.26
CA THR A 176 17.78 -26.22 6.30
C THR A 176 16.31 -25.82 6.15
N LEU A 177 16.03 -24.71 5.46
CA LEU A 177 14.67 -24.20 5.31
C LEU A 177 13.82 -25.14 4.45
N LYS A 178 12.58 -25.37 4.88
CA LYS A 178 11.59 -26.12 4.11
C LYS A 178 11.09 -25.31 2.91
N ARG A 179 10.47 -25.95 1.91
CA ARG A 179 9.95 -25.28 0.69
C ARG A 179 9.10 -24.02 0.98
N TYR A 180 8.17 -24.10 1.94
CA TYR A 180 7.33 -22.94 2.29
C TYR A 180 8.10 -21.84 3.04
N GLU A 181 9.13 -22.18 3.81
CA GLU A 181 10.00 -21.23 4.53
C GLU A 181 10.91 -20.49 3.55
N ARG A 182 11.39 -21.20 2.52
CA ARG A 182 12.09 -20.59 1.38
C ARG A 182 11.18 -19.62 0.63
N GLY A 183 9.90 -19.95 0.47
CA GLY A 183 8.92 -19.03 -0.09
C GLY A 183 8.83 -17.71 0.68
N ILE A 184 8.71 -17.77 2.01
CA ILE A 184 8.68 -16.57 2.87
C ILE A 184 9.98 -15.77 2.75
N PHE A 185 11.14 -16.45 2.76
CA PHE A 185 12.44 -15.81 2.55
C PHE A 185 12.52 -15.09 1.20
N LEU A 186 12.11 -15.73 0.10
CA LEU A 186 12.16 -15.14 -1.24
C LEU A 186 11.23 -13.92 -1.36
N VAL A 187 10.03 -14.00 -0.77
CA VAL A 187 9.11 -12.85 -0.74
C VAL A 187 9.69 -11.71 0.09
N LEU A 188 10.27 -11.99 1.26
CA LEU A 188 10.95 -10.96 2.06
C LEU A 188 12.13 -10.36 1.29
N ALA A 189 12.96 -11.18 0.65
CA ALA A 189 14.11 -10.73 -0.15
C ALA A 189 13.66 -9.77 -1.26
N ALA A 190 12.62 -10.15 -2.01
CA ALA A 190 12.04 -9.32 -3.05
C ALA A 190 11.48 -8.00 -2.49
N GLN A 191 10.71 -8.07 -1.40
CA GLN A 191 10.15 -6.88 -0.74
C GLN A 191 11.23 -5.93 -0.25
N VAL A 192 12.25 -6.41 0.47
CA VAL A 192 13.32 -5.55 0.99
C VAL A 192 14.12 -4.95 -0.16
N ALA A 193 14.45 -5.73 -1.19
CA ALA A 193 15.17 -5.25 -2.36
C ALA A 193 14.38 -4.20 -3.16
N THR A 194 13.06 -4.37 -3.29
CA THR A 194 12.19 -3.48 -4.09
C THR A 194 11.55 -2.35 -3.28
N ALA A 195 11.66 -2.35 -1.95
CA ALA A 195 11.05 -1.34 -1.08
C ALA A 195 11.38 0.11 -1.47
N PRO A 196 12.63 0.48 -1.84
CA PRO A 196 12.92 1.84 -2.28
C PRO A 196 12.24 2.20 -3.61
N LEU A 197 12.17 1.26 -4.56
CA LEU A 197 11.51 1.48 -5.84
C LEU A 197 9.99 1.62 -5.66
N ALA A 198 9.40 0.78 -4.83
CA ALA A 198 7.99 0.86 -4.48
C ALA A 198 7.68 2.15 -3.70
N GLY A 199 8.56 2.58 -2.79
CA GLY A 199 8.46 3.87 -2.10
C GLY A 199 8.52 5.06 -3.06
N ALA A 200 9.46 5.05 -4.00
CA ALA A 200 9.57 6.07 -5.06
C ALA A 200 8.31 6.12 -5.94
N LEU A 201 7.79 4.97 -6.35
CA LEU A 201 6.54 4.88 -7.12
C LEU A 201 5.34 5.40 -6.32
N MET A 202 5.23 5.04 -5.04
CA MET A 202 4.19 5.57 -4.15
C MET A 202 4.31 7.08 -3.98
N GLY A 203 5.53 7.60 -3.84
CA GLY A 203 5.80 9.04 -3.83
C GLY A 203 5.32 9.74 -5.09
N ARG A 204 5.60 9.17 -6.28
CA ARG A 204 5.08 9.66 -7.58
C ARG A 204 3.56 9.70 -7.63
N LEU A 205 2.92 8.61 -7.22
CA LEU A 205 1.45 8.50 -7.17
C LEU A 205 0.82 9.45 -6.14
N ALA A 206 1.59 9.90 -5.16
CA ALA A 206 1.17 10.87 -4.17
C ALA A 206 1.25 12.33 -4.65
N LEU A 207 1.86 12.65 -5.79
CA LEU A 207 2.02 14.03 -6.27
C LEU A 207 0.75 14.72 -6.76
N PRO A 208 -0.16 14.08 -7.52
CA PRO A 208 -1.43 14.71 -7.90
C PRO A 208 -2.31 15.04 -6.69
N LEU A 209 -1.97 14.49 -5.52
CA LEU A 209 -2.60 14.69 -4.23
C LEU A 209 -2.03 15.92 -3.49
N GLN A 210 -0.82 16.35 -3.88
CA GLN A 210 -0.15 17.56 -3.41
C GLN A 210 -0.38 18.67 -4.45
N ASP A 211 -1.62 19.15 -4.53
CA ASP A 211 -2.17 19.99 -5.61
C ASP A 211 -1.44 21.32 -5.89
N ARG A 212 -0.32 21.65 -5.23
CA ARG A 212 0.50 22.84 -5.51
C ARG A 212 1.94 22.52 -5.88
N GLY A 213 2.29 21.23 -5.93
CA GLY A 213 3.60 20.76 -6.37
C GLY A 213 3.65 20.60 -7.89
N ALA A 214 4.87 20.73 -8.42
CA ALA A 214 5.17 20.35 -9.78
C ALA A 214 4.89 18.85 -10.00
N PRO A 215 4.40 18.41 -11.18
CA PRO A 215 4.21 19.19 -12.42
C PRO A 215 2.80 19.75 -12.60
N TYR A 216 1.88 19.57 -11.65
CA TYR A 216 0.46 19.85 -11.90
C TYR A 216 -0.06 21.15 -11.32
N TYR A 217 0.57 21.75 -10.31
CA TYR A 217 0.26 23.11 -9.82
C TYR A 217 -1.24 23.50 -9.74
N GLY A 218 -2.11 22.55 -9.37
CA GLY A 218 -3.53 22.83 -9.16
C GLY A 218 -4.41 22.62 -10.39
N ILE A 219 -3.91 21.96 -11.43
CA ILE A 219 -4.54 21.93 -12.75
C ILE A 219 -5.47 20.73 -12.90
N THR A 220 -5.21 19.61 -12.22
CA THR A 220 -5.94 18.33 -12.40
C THR A 220 -7.46 18.36 -12.17
N GLY A 221 -8.01 19.44 -11.60
CA GLY A 221 -9.46 19.61 -11.37
C GLY A 221 -10.00 20.94 -11.92
N LEU A 222 -9.22 21.62 -12.75
CA LEU A 222 -9.55 22.94 -13.27
C LEU A 222 -10.63 22.89 -14.39
N GLU A 223 -10.80 21.73 -15.01
CA GLU A 223 -11.84 21.47 -16.03
C GLU A 223 -13.23 21.90 -15.58
N HIS A 224 -13.61 21.59 -14.33
CA HIS A 224 -14.96 21.83 -13.80
C HIS A 224 -15.06 23.11 -12.96
N GLN A 225 -13.96 23.84 -12.75
CA GLN A 225 -14.01 25.08 -11.98
C GLN A 225 -14.64 26.21 -12.81
N PRO A 226 -15.48 27.08 -12.20
CA PRO A 226 -15.96 28.27 -12.87
C PRO A 226 -14.80 29.24 -13.14
N TYR A 227 -15.01 30.18 -14.06
CA TYR A 227 -14.02 31.22 -14.32
C TYR A 227 -13.75 32.07 -13.06
N SER A 228 -12.48 32.38 -12.83
CA SER A 228 -12.06 33.25 -11.73
C SER A 228 -10.82 34.04 -12.14
N THR A 229 -10.91 35.37 -12.08
CA THR A 229 -9.81 36.30 -12.37
C THR A 229 -8.61 36.06 -11.47
N ALA A 230 -8.85 35.80 -10.18
CA ALA A 230 -7.81 35.49 -9.21
C ALA A 230 -7.06 34.20 -9.57
N ARG A 231 -7.79 33.16 -10.02
CA ARG A 231 -7.18 31.88 -10.42
C ARG A 231 -6.40 31.99 -11.71
N GLU A 232 -6.91 32.72 -12.70
CA GLU A 232 -6.18 33.02 -13.93
C GLU A 232 -4.87 33.76 -13.62
N SER A 233 -4.91 34.80 -12.78
CA SER A 233 -3.72 35.56 -12.38
C SER A 233 -2.69 34.70 -11.65
N ASP A 234 -3.13 33.84 -10.74
CA ASP A 234 -2.27 32.88 -10.02
C ASP A 234 -1.60 31.88 -10.97
N LEU A 235 -2.36 31.35 -11.95
CA LEU A 235 -1.81 30.49 -12.98
C LEU A 235 -0.80 31.21 -13.88
N ALA A 236 -1.09 32.45 -14.27
CA ALA A 236 -0.18 33.26 -15.09
C ALA A 236 1.14 33.56 -14.34
N ALA A 237 1.06 33.92 -13.06
CA ALA A 237 2.23 34.12 -12.22
C ALA A 237 3.04 32.82 -12.07
N THR A 238 2.38 31.70 -11.80
CA THR A 238 3.04 30.40 -11.65
C THR A 238 3.68 29.92 -12.95
N ALA A 239 3.00 30.10 -14.09
CA ALA A 239 3.51 29.80 -15.42
C ALA A 239 4.73 30.66 -15.80
N SER A 240 4.78 31.91 -15.33
CA SER A 240 5.95 32.79 -15.52
C SER A 240 7.18 32.29 -14.76
N HIS A 241 7.00 31.68 -13.59
CA HIS A 241 8.09 31.04 -12.83
C HIS A 241 8.49 29.66 -13.36
N HIS A 242 7.60 29.00 -14.11
CA HIS A 242 7.80 27.65 -14.65
C HIS A 242 7.46 27.62 -16.16
N PRO A 243 8.24 28.31 -17.00
CA PRO A 243 7.90 28.55 -18.41
C PRO A 243 7.91 27.28 -19.26
N ASP A 244 8.55 26.20 -18.80
CA ASP A 244 8.67 24.92 -19.51
C ASP A 244 7.62 23.88 -19.07
N ASP A 245 6.68 24.26 -18.20
CA ASP A 245 5.62 23.37 -17.74
C ASP A 245 4.37 23.49 -18.63
N GLY A 246 4.19 22.50 -19.51
CA GLY A 246 3.05 22.46 -20.43
C GLY A 246 1.68 22.34 -19.72
N PHE A 247 1.62 21.77 -18.50
CA PHE A 247 0.35 21.70 -17.78
C PHE A 247 -0.08 23.10 -17.38
N LEU A 248 0.82 23.91 -16.82
CA LEU A 248 0.53 25.28 -16.37
C LEU A 248 0.00 26.15 -17.50
N HIS A 249 0.66 26.12 -18.66
CA HIS A 249 0.21 26.86 -19.83
C HIS A 249 -1.14 26.35 -20.34
N PHE A 250 -1.39 25.04 -20.31
CA PHE A 250 -2.71 24.50 -20.68
C PHE A 250 -3.80 24.96 -19.72
N GLY A 251 -3.55 24.91 -18.41
CA GLY A 251 -4.48 25.35 -17.38
C GLY A 251 -4.78 26.84 -17.47
N LEU A 252 -3.76 27.66 -17.72
CA LEU A 252 -3.90 29.09 -17.98
C LEU A 252 -4.77 29.35 -19.21
N ALA A 253 -4.47 28.68 -20.33
CA ALA A 253 -5.22 28.83 -21.58
C ALA A 253 -6.71 28.48 -21.40
N TRP A 254 -6.99 27.40 -20.67
CA TRP A 254 -8.35 26.98 -20.36
C TRP A 254 -9.11 27.99 -19.50
N MET A 255 -8.48 28.54 -18.44
CA MET A 255 -9.11 29.56 -17.62
C MET A 255 -9.36 30.85 -18.41
N ALA A 256 -8.35 31.33 -19.13
CA ALA A 256 -8.45 32.52 -19.96
C ALA A 256 -9.59 32.39 -20.99
N LYS A 257 -9.69 31.24 -21.64
CA LYS A 257 -10.79 30.93 -22.56
C LYS A 257 -12.16 31.02 -21.89
N LYS A 258 -12.34 30.41 -20.71
CA LYS A 258 -13.59 30.49 -19.95
C LYS A 258 -13.97 31.93 -19.58
N GLY A 259 -12.97 32.79 -19.35
CA GLY A 259 -13.16 34.22 -19.10
C GLY A 259 -13.36 35.07 -20.35
N GLY A 260 -13.22 34.50 -21.55
CA GLY A 260 -13.30 35.23 -22.82
C GLY A 260 -12.02 35.97 -23.21
N TYR A 261 -10.91 35.78 -22.50
CA TYR A 261 -9.62 36.40 -22.78
C TYR A 261 -8.88 35.62 -23.88
N LEU A 262 -9.39 35.74 -25.12
CA LEU A 262 -8.95 34.94 -26.27
C LEU A 262 -7.46 35.13 -26.60
N GLU A 263 -6.91 36.34 -26.46
CA GLU A 263 -5.48 36.61 -26.72
C GLU A 263 -4.56 35.89 -25.73
N THR A 264 -4.90 35.93 -24.43
CA THR A 264 -4.17 35.20 -23.39
C THR A 264 -4.26 33.69 -23.64
N ALA A 265 -5.43 33.20 -24.07
CA ALA A 265 -5.63 31.79 -24.39
C ALA A 265 -4.84 31.34 -25.63
N ASP A 266 -4.81 32.13 -26.71
CA ASP A 266 -4.00 31.85 -27.91
C ASP A 266 -2.52 31.74 -27.55
N ALA A 267 -1.97 32.74 -26.86
CA ALA A 267 -0.56 32.75 -26.45
C ALA A 267 -0.20 31.54 -25.57
N ALA A 268 -1.06 31.21 -24.60
CA ALA A 268 -0.84 30.09 -23.70
C ALA A 268 -0.94 28.73 -24.43
N TYR A 269 -1.90 28.53 -25.34
CA TYR A 269 -1.98 27.28 -26.13
C TYR A 269 -0.82 27.14 -27.12
N ARG A 270 -0.34 28.23 -27.73
CA ARG A 270 0.89 28.17 -28.53
C ARG A 270 2.09 27.72 -27.69
N ARG A 271 2.22 28.23 -26.47
CA ARG A 271 3.27 27.79 -25.55
C ARG A 271 3.11 26.32 -25.17
N VAL A 272 1.89 25.82 -24.98
CA VAL A 272 1.64 24.38 -24.83
C VAL A 272 2.18 23.60 -26.02
N LEU A 273 1.93 24.04 -27.26
CA LEU A 273 2.37 23.34 -28.47
C LEU A 273 3.89 23.40 -28.69
N GLU A 274 4.58 24.43 -28.19
CA GLU A 274 6.04 24.47 -28.15
C GLU A 274 6.62 23.38 -27.21
N ILE A 275 5.93 23.09 -26.10
CA ILE A 275 6.36 22.11 -25.09
C ILE A 275 5.86 20.70 -25.45
N TRP A 276 4.64 20.58 -25.95
CA TRP A 276 3.93 19.36 -26.34
C TRP A 276 3.47 19.44 -27.80
N PRO A 277 4.42 19.33 -28.76
CA PRO A 277 4.12 19.46 -30.19
C PRO A 277 3.20 18.35 -30.73
N SER A 278 3.00 17.26 -29.99
CA SER A 278 2.11 16.15 -30.34
C SER A 278 0.75 16.21 -29.64
N SER A 279 0.37 17.35 -29.04
CA SER A 279 -0.91 17.51 -28.35
C SER A 279 -2.04 17.85 -29.31
N ASP A 280 -2.76 16.82 -29.79
CA ASP A 280 -3.95 16.96 -30.63
C ASP A 280 -5.02 17.85 -29.97
N ARG A 281 -5.23 17.70 -28.67
CA ARG A 281 -6.19 18.50 -27.90
C ARG A 281 -5.80 19.97 -27.81
N ALA A 282 -4.50 20.29 -27.73
CA ALA A 282 -4.04 21.69 -27.74
C ALA A 282 -4.23 22.33 -29.12
N TYR A 283 -3.96 21.60 -30.20
CA TYR A 283 -4.29 22.06 -31.56
C TYR A 283 -5.80 22.29 -31.75
N ASN A 284 -6.64 21.34 -31.30
CA ASN A 284 -8.10 21.52 -31.35
C ASN A 284 -8.56 22.76 -30.57
N ASN A 285 -8.07 22.95 -29.34
CA ASN A 285 -8.48 24.10 -28.53
C ASN A 285 -7.94 25.43 -29.08
N LEU A 286 -6.73 25.47 -29.63
CA LEU A 286 -6.20 26.65 -30.32
C LEU A 286 -7.05 27.00 -31.55
N GLY A 287 -7.42 25.99 -32.34
CA GLY A 287 -8.37 26.15 -33.44
C GLY A 287 -9.70 26.75 -32.98
N ASN A 288 -10.22 26.33 -31.82
CA ASN A 288 -11.43 26.92 -31.26
C ASN A 288 -11.26 28.40 -30.89
N ILE A 289 -10.10 28.80 -30.34
CA ILE A 289 -9.79 30.20 -30.04
C ILE A 289 -9.76 31.02 -31.32
N LEU A 290 -9.05 30.54 -32.36
CA LEU A 290 -8.93 31.19 -33.65
C LEU A 290 -10.28 31.32 -34.37
N ALA A 291 -11.11 30.28 -34.33
CA ALA A 291 -12.46 30.31 -34.87
C ALA A 291 -13.35 31.34 -34.14
N SER A 292 -13.18 31.47 -32.81
CA SER A 292 -13.89 32.48 -32.02
C SER A 292 -13.43 33.91 -32.33
N GLN A 293 -12.17 34.08 -32.77
CA GLN A 293 -11.63 35.33 -33.30
C GLN A 293 -11.99 35.59 -34.78
N GLY A 294 -12.68 34.66 -35.45
CA GLY A 294 -13.03 34.76 -36.88
C GLY A 294 -11.91 34.36 -37.85
N ARG A 295 -10.78 33.85 -37.35
CA ARG A 295 -9.62 33.40 -38.14
C ARG A 295 -9.81 31.96 -38.62
N PHE A 296 -10.79 31.76 -39.51
CA PHE A 296 -11.26 30.43 -39.90
C PHE A 296 -10.24 29.57 -40.63
N ASP A 297 -9.43 30.14 -41.52
CA ASP A 297 -8.40 29.38 -42.26
C ASP A 297 -7.33 28.79 -41.34
N GLU A 298 -6.91 29.58 -40.35
CA GLU A 298 -5.94 29.14 -39.35
C GLU A 298 -6.56 28.10 -38.40
N ALA A 299 -7.83 28.28 -38.03
CA ALA A 299 -8.55 27.29 -37.23
C ALA A 299 -8.64 25.93 -37.95
N LEU A 300 -8.98 25.91 -39.24
CA LEU A 300 -9.05 24.69 -40.04
C LEU A 300 -7.68 24.00 -40.16
N LYS A 301 -6.60 24.79 -40.27
CA LYS A 301 -5.23 24.26 -40.26
C LYS A 301 -4.90 23.56 -38.94
N ASP A 302 -5.26 24.16 -37.81
CA ASP A 302 -5.01 23.58 -36.49
C ASP A 302 -5.89 22.36 -36.21
N TYR A 303 -7.16 22.35 -36.62
CA TYR A 303 -7.99 21.13 -36.57
C TYR A 303 -7.40 20.02 -37.45
N GLY A 304 -6.87 20.36 -38.64
CA GLY A 304 -6.17 19.42 -39.50
C GLY A 304 -4.92 18.83 -38.82
N ALA A 305 -4.15 19.64 -38.10
CA ALA A 305 -3.02 19.15 -37.30
C ALA A 305 -3.47 18.20 -36.17
N ALA A 306 -4.55 18.54 -35.46
CA ALA A 306 -5.13 17.66 -34.44
C ALA A 306 -5.55 16.30 -35.01
N VAL A 307 -6.24 16.29 -36.15
CA VAL A 307 -6.67 15.07 -36.84
C VAL A 307 -5.48 14.24 -37.36
N ASN A 308 -4.43 14.90 -37.86
CA ASN A 308 -3.23 14.20 -38.32
C ASN A 308 -2.47 13.51 -37.18
N LEU A 309 -2.44 14.15 -36.00
CA LEU A 309 -1.84 13.57 -34.79
C LEU A 309 -2.70 12.44 -34.20
N ASN A 310 -4.02 12.65 -34.21
CA ASN A 310 -4.99 11.69 -33.69
C ASN A 310 -6.21 11.58 -34.62
N PRO A 311 -6.20 10.62 -35.56
CA PRO A 311 -7.33 10.40 -36.47
C PRO A 311 -8.64 9.98 -35.78
N SER A 312 -8.61 9.69 -34.48
CA SER A 312 -9.79 9.37 -33.67
C SER A 312 -10.31 10.56 -32.86
N ASN A 313 -9.76 11.77 -33.05
CA ASN A 313 -10.24 12.98 -32.37
C ASN A 313 -11.56 13.46 -32.99
N ALA A 314 -12.69 13.01 -32.42
CA ALA A 314 -14.02 13.38 -32.88
C ALA A 314 -14.30 14.89 -32.75
N ALA A 315 -13.77 15.54 -31.70
CA ALA A 315 -13.99 16.96 -31.44
C ALA A 315 -13.39 17.83 -32.54
N ALA A 316 -12.16 17.53 -32.98
CA ALA A 316 -11.50 18.26 -34.06
C ALA A 316 -12.30 18.17 -35.39
N TYR A 317 -12.81 16.99 -35.74
CA TYR A 317 -13.70 16.83 -36.90
C TYR A 317 -15.00 17.62 -36.76
N PHE A 318 -15.62 17.58 -35.58
CA PHE A 318 -16.86 18.32 -35.33
C PHE A 318 -16.62 19.83 -35.43
N ASN A 319 -15.57 20.35 -34.79
CA ASN A 319 -15.23 21.77 -34.80
C ASN A 319 -14.87 22.26 -36.20
N ALA A 320 -14.12 21.45 -36.98
CA ALA A 320 -13.87 21.72 -38.39
C ALA A 320 -15.19 21.81 -39.19
N SER A 321 -16.16 20.91 -38.94
CA SER A 321 -17.46 20.96 -39.63
C SER A 321 -18.23 22.26 -39.36
N GLN A 322 -18.17 22.77 -38.12
CA GLN A 322 -18.79 24.03 -37.74
C GLN A 322 -18.14 25.22 -38.45
N VAL A 323 -16.80 25.21 -38.57
CA VAL A 323 -16.07 26.25 -39.30
C VAL A 323 -16.31 26.17 -40.80
N HIS A 324 -16.28 24.98 -41.41
CA HIS A 324 -16.63 24.78 -42.82
C HIS A 324 -18.04 25.28 -43.15
N THR A 325 -19.00 25.07 -42.25
CA THR A 325 -20.35 25.62 -42.38
C THR A 325 -20.36 27.15 -42.39
N ARG A 326 -19.50 27.80 -41.58
CA ARG A 326 -19.37 29.27 -41.54
C ARG A 326 -18.72 29.86 -42.79
N VAL A 327 -17.80 29.13 -43.41
CA VAL A 327 -17.15 29.55 -44.67
C VAL A 327 -17.88 29.05 -45.92
N PHE A 328 -19.10 28.50 -45.76
CA PHE A 328 -19.96 28.00 -46.84
C PHE A 328 -19.42 26.79 -47.63
N ASP A 329 -18.45 26.07 -47.07
CA ASP A 329 -17.95 24.80 -47.63
C ASP A 329 -18.76 23.62 -47.09
N TYR A 330 -19.97 23.46 -47.63
CA TYR A 330 -20.90 22.44 -47.16
C TYR A 330 -20.45 21.00 -47.45
N GLY A 331 -19.61 20.80 -48.47
CA GLY A 331 -19.06 19.48 -48.80
C GLY A 331 -18.12 19.01 -47.70
N ALA A 332 -17.10 19.81 -47.39
CA ALA A 332 -16.17 19.49 -46.31
C ALA A 332 -16.87 19.47 -44.94
N ALA A 333 -17.87 20.33 -44.72
CA ALA A 333 -18.65 20.31 -43.48
C ALA A 333 -19.37 18.97 -43.28
N SER A 334 -20.06 18.46 -44.31
CA SER A 334 -20.78 17.19 -44.25
C SER A 334 -19.83 16.01 -43.99
N ASP A 335 -18.69 15.98 -44.68
CA ASP A 335 -17.70 14.91 -44.53
C ASP A 335 -17.09 14.90 -43.12
N ALA A 336 -16.69 16.08 -42.61
CA ALA A 336 -16.14 16.22 -41.28
C ALA A 336 -17.17 15.85 -40.19
N LEU A 337 -18.43 16.26 -40.35
CA LEU A 337 -19.51 15.91 -39.42
C LEU A 337 -19.80 14.40 -39.42
N ALA A 338 -19.80 13.76 -40.60
CA ALA A 338 -19.98 12.32 -40.72
C ALA A 338 -18.85 11.55 -40.01
N ARG A 339 -17.60 12.02 -40.13
CA ARG A 339 -16.45 11.45 -39.40
C ARG A 339 -16.58 11.63 -37.89
N ALA A 340 -16.93 12.84 -37.43
CA ALA A 340 -17.15 13.10 -36.02
C ALA A 340 -18.24 12.19 -35.44
N SER A 341 -19.37 12.05 -36.13
CA SER A 341 -20.49 11.21 -35.69
C SER A 341 -20.17 9.72 -35.68
N ALA A 342 -19.28 9.26 -36.58
CA ALA A 342 -18.83 7.88 -36.61
C ALA A 342 -17.91 7.54 -35.42
N LEU A 343 -17.15 8.53 -34.93
CA LEU A 343 -16.24 8.38 -33.79
C LEU A 343 -16.97 8.56 -32.45
N ASP A 344 -17.82 9.58 -32.33
CA ASP A 344 -18.59 9.88 -31.12
C ASP A 344 -19.96 10.51 -31.47
N PHE A 345 -20.96 9.64 -31.62
CA PHE A 345 -22.33 10.03 -31.93
C PHE A 345 -22.99 10.87 -30.81
N GLU A 346 -22.77 10.51 -29.55
CA GLU A 346 -23.43 11.19 -28.43
C GLU A 346 -22.87 12.61 -28.21
N MET A 347 -21.55 12.80 -28.39
CA MET A 347 -20.96 14.14 -28.39
C MET A 347 -21.61 15.03 -29.45
N VAL A 348 -21.65 14.58 -30.72
CA VAL A 348 -22.22 15.35 -31.83
C VAL A 348 -23.68 15.71 -31.55
N LYS A 349 -24.49 14.73 -31.15
CA LYS A 349 -25.89 14.94 -30.78
C LYS A 349 -26.05 15.96 -29.66
N SER A 350 -25.23 15.87 -28.61
CA SER A 350 -25.31 16.79 -27.46
C SER A 350 -25.01 18.24 -27.85
N PHE A 351 -24.08 18.49 -28.77
CA PHE A 351 -23.72 19.84 -29.20
C PHE A 351 -24.64 20.38 -30.29
N GLN A 352 -25.19 19.54 -31.16
CA GLN A 352 -26.20 19.95 -32.15
C GLN A 352 -27.50 20.45 -31.49
N THR A 353 -27.86 19.91 -30.33
CA THR A 353 -29.04 20.36 -29.57
C THR A 353 -28.82 21.68 -28.82
N ARG A 354 -27.58 22.15 -28.67
CA ARG A 354 -27.29 23.44 -28.04
C ARG A 354 -27.57 24.57 -29.03
N SER A 355 -28.78 25.09 -28.98
CA SER A 355 -29.17 26.32 -29.68
C SER A 355 -28.56 27.55 -29.01
N GLY A 356 -27.73 28.30 -29.74
CA GLY A 356 -27.11 29.55 -29.27
C GLY A 356 -26.59 30.41 -30.41
N SER A 357 -26.29 31.69 -30.14
CA SER A 357 -25.75 32.65 -31.11
C SER A 357 -24.27 32.43 -31.44
N SER A 358 -23.52 31.77 -30.55
CA SER A 358 -22.12 31.42 -30.72
C SER A 358 -21.92 30.10 -31.48
N LEU A 359 -20.79 29.95 -32.16
CA LEU A 359 -20.34 28.68 -32.73
C LEU A 359 -20.29 27.59 -31.64
N PRO A 360 -21.02 26.46 -31.79
CA PRO A 360 -21.00 25.38 -30.81
C PRO A 360 -19.70 24.58 -30.99
N LEU A 361 -18.62 25.03 -30.36
CA LEU A 361 -17.31 24.38 -30.40
C LEU A 361 -17.11 23.47 -29.19
N VAL A 362 -16.44 22.35 -29.41
CA VAL A 362 -16.12 21.34 -28.40
C VAL A 362 -14.71 21.57 -27.90
N ASP A 363 -14.60 21.94 -26.63
CA ASP A 363 -13.32 22.03 -25.93
C ASP A 363 -12.90 20.68 -25.36
N GLU A 364 -11.61 20.38 -25.43
CA GLU A 364 -11.06 19.13 -24.93
C GLU A 364 -10.08 19.38 -23.79
N TRP A 365 -10.30 18.73 -22.65
CA TRP A 365 -9.39 18.80 -21.50
C TRP A 365 -8.08 18.01 -21.74
N ILE A 366 -7.06 18.13 -20.89
CA ILE A 366 -5.81 17.37 -21.03
C ILE A 366 -6.08 15.86 -21.04
N ALA A 367 -5.46 15.11 -21.97
CA ALA A 367 -5.64 13.67 -22.05
C ALA A 367 -5.12 12.96 -20.78
N PRO A 368 -5.84 11.96 -20.24
CA PRO A 368 -5.38 11.19 -19.07
C PRO A 368 -4.00 10.56 -19.29
N GLY A 369 -3.69 10.11 -20.51
CA GLY A 369 -2.38 9.56 -20.85
C GLY A 369 -1.23 10.55 -20.64
N THR A 370 -1.43 11.83 -20.97
CA THR A 370 -0.43 12.90 -20.76
C THR A 370 -0.19 13.14 -19.27
N LEU A 371 -1.27 13.15 -18.47
CA LEU A 371 -1.19 13.22 -17.01
C LEU A 371 -0.38 12.03 -16.47
N TRP A 372 -0.72 10.79 -16.82
CA TRP A 372 -0.02 9.59 -16.36
C TRP A 372 1.45 9.53 -16.81
N GLY A 373 1.74 9.95 -18.04
CA GLY A 373 3.11 10.01 -18.58
C GLY A 373 4.00 10.92 -17.74
N ALA A 374 3.54 12.13 -17.42
CA ALA A 374 4.29 13.07 -16.60
C ALA A 374 4.48 12.58 -15.15
N LEU A 375 3.53 11.82 -14.60
CA LEU A 375 3.63 11.25 -13.26
C LEU A 375 4.77 10.22 -13.17
N LEU A 376 4.91 9.38 -14.19
CA LEU A 376 5.80 8.22 -14.16
C LEU A 376 7.27 8.56 -14.47
N THR A 377 7.53 9.67 -15.17
CA THR A 377 8.87 10.04 -15.66
C THR A 377 9.67 10.94 -14.72
N ARG A 378 9.06 11.51 -13.66
CA ARG A 378 9.74 12.42 -12.73
C ARG A 378 10.61 11.69 -11.70
N ASP A 379 11.76 12.24 -11.33
CA ASP A 379 12.53 11.74 -10.19
C ASP A 379 11.76 11.88 -8.87
N ALA A 380 11.60 10.77 -8.17
CA ALA A 380 10.98 10.73 -6.86
C ALA A 380 12.02 11.16 -5.82
N ALA A 381 12.05 12.44 -5.44
CA ALA A 381 12.74 12.85 -4.25
C ALA A 381 11.91 12.37 -3.03
N GLY A 382 12.32 11.26 -2.42
CA GLY A 382 11.59 10.69 -1.28
C GLY A 382 12.34 9.54 -0.61
N SER A 383 12.81 9.81 0.61
CA SER A 383 13.53 8.93 1.51
C SER A 383 12.87 7.59 1.85
N VAL A 384 13.69 6.62 2.23
CA VAL A 384 13.24 5.35 2.82
C VAL A 384 13.53 5.37 4.32
N ALA A 385 12.72 4.62 5.08
CA ALA A 385 12.78 4.49 6.52
C ALA A 385 14.05 3.73 6.99
N ILE A 386 15.16 4.47 7.17
CA ILE A 386 16.36 4.02 7.89
C ILE A 386 16.56 4.97 9.08
N PRO A 387 17.12 4.51 10.23
CA PRO A 387 17.47 5.38 11.35
C PRO A 387 18.21 6.65 10.90
N ARG A 388 17.83 7.79 11.50
CA ARG A 388 18.28 9.15 11.11
C ARG A 388 19.80 9.27 10.95
N ALA A 389 20.59 8.55 11.75
CA ALA A 389 22.05 8.55 11.70
C ALA A 389 22.66 7.96 10.41
N TRP A 390 21.88 7.24 9.61
CA TRP A 390 22.33 6.61 8.36
C TRP A 390 21.75 7.28 7.12
N TYR A 391 20.84 8.24 7.32
CA TYR A 391 20.17 9.00 6.25
C TYR A 391 21.17 9.81 5.40
N GLU A 392 22.26 10.26 6.00
CA GLU A 392 23.29 11.07 5.34
C GLU A 392 24.42 10.24 4.72
N VAL A 393 24.51 8.93 5.01
CA VAL A 393 25.64 8.07 4.58
C VAL A 393 25.23 7.10 3.48
N VAL A 394 23.98 6.64 3.47
CA VAL A 394 23.43 5.76 2.43
C VAL A 394 22.11 6.36 1.99
N GLU A 395 22.12 7.05 0.86
CA GLU A 395 20.88 7.41 0.17
C GLU A 395 20.09 6.12 -0.08
N ALA A 396 19.05 5.92 0.73
CA ALA A 396 18.20 4.75 0.69
C ALA A 396 17.20 4.86 -0.47
N SER A 397 17.71 5.16 -1.66
CA SER A 397 16.92 5.38 -2.87
C SER A 397 17.50 4.57 -4.03
N GLY A 398 16.60 3.91 -4.76
CA GLY A 398 16.92 3.18 -5.98
C GLY A 398 18.01 2.13 -5.83
N TRP A 399 18.85 2.01 -6.86
CA TRP A 399 19.81 0.93 -7.02
C TRP A 399 20.94 0.95 -5.97
N ARG A 400 21.25 2.11 -5.40
CA ARG A 400 22.30 2.28 -4.38
C ARG A 400 22.00 1.51 -3.10
N TYR A 401 20.73 1.32 -2.76
CA TYR A 401 20.30 0.45 -1.67
C TYR A 401 20.07 -1.00 -2.14
N THR A 402 19.36 -1.17 -3.25
CA THR A 402 18.93 -2.48 -3.74
C THR A 402 20.13 -3.39 -4.05
N ALA A 403 21.18 -2.87 -4.69
CA ALA A 403 22.34 -3.66 -5.07
C ALA A 403 23.13 -4.20 -3.86
N PRO A 404 23.50 -3.40 -2.84
CA PRO A 404 24.11 -3.92 -1.61
C PRO A 404 23.24 -4.95 -0.88
N VAL A 405 21.93 -4.77 -0.81
CA VAL A 405 21.03 -5.73 -0.16
C VAL A 405 21.01 -7.07 -0.90
N ILE A 406 20.91 -7.03 -2.24
CA ILE A 406 20.98 -8.25 -3.06
C ILE A 406 22.34 -8.92 -2.88
N LEU A 407 23.44 -8.17 -2.96
CA LEU A 407 24.78 -8.67 -2.78
C LEU A 407 24.96 -9.33 -1.41
N LEU A 408 24.55 -8.64 -0.33
CA LEU A 408 24.60 -9.15 1.04
C LEU A 408 23.79 -10.45 1.18
N THR A 409 22.61 -10.51 0.57
CA THR A 409 21.75 -11.70 0.60
C THR A 409 22.39 -12.87 -0.13
N LEU A 410 22.98 -12.63 -1.30
CA LEU A 410 23.69 -13.66 -2.08
C LEU A 410 24.97 -14.15 -1.37
N LEU A 411 25.73 -13.24 -0.75
CA LEU A 411 26.89 -13.60 0.06
C LEU A 411 26.49 -14.45 1.26
N ALA A 412 25.46 -14.04 2.01
CA ALA A 412 24.93 -14.80 3.14
C ALA A 412 24.41 -16.19 2.72
N LEU A 413 23.76 -16.27 1.55
CA LEU A 413 23.30 -17.52 0.96
C LEU A 413 24.48 -18.45 0.62
N GLY A 414 25.49 -17.94 -0.08
CA GLY A 414 26.69 -18.70 -0.44
C GLY A 414 27.45 -19.19 0.79
N LEU A 415 27.59 -18.33 1.80
CA LEU A 415 28.26 -18.61 3.06
C LEU A 415 27.49 -19.66 3.89
N GLY A 416 26.15 -19.57 3.94
CA GLY A 416 25.28 -20.58 4.54
C GLY A 416 25.38 -21.94 3.86
N ILE A 417 25.38 -21.98 2.52
CA ILE A 417 25.55 -23.21 1.74
C ILE A 417 26.93 -23.82 1.99
N GLY A 418 28.00 -23.02 1.95
CA GLY A 418 29.36 -23.47 2.21
C GLY A 418 29.53 -24.06 3.61
N TRP A 419 29.06 -23.34 4.64
CA TRP A 419 29.19 -23.79 6.03
C TRP A 419 28.42 -25.07 6.32
N GLN A 420 27.24 -25.25 5.73
CA GLN A 420 26.46 -26.48 5.93
C GLN A 420 26.96 -27.67 5.10
N ARG A 421 27.72 -27.43 4.02
CA ARG A 421 28.47 -28.51 3.32
C ARG A 421 29.57 -29.08 4.21
N GLU A 422 30.31 -28.23 4.91
CA GLU A 422 31.37 -28.66 5.84
C GLU A 422 30.80 -29.34 7.09
N LEU A 423 29.75 -28.75 7.68
CA LEU A 423 29.13 -29.20 8.93
C LEU A 423 27.63 -29.43 8.73
N PRO A 424 27.23 -30.58 8.15
CA PRO A 424 25.82 -30.86 7.93
C PRO A 424 25.10 -31.00 9.27
N ILE A 425 24.02 -30.24 9.40
CA ILE A 425 23.19 -30.18 10.60
C ILE A 425 21.98 -31.10 10.41
N ARG A 426 21.68 -31.90 11.43
CA ARG A 426 20.52 -32.80 11.45
C ARG A 426 19.79 -32.70 12.79
N PRO A 427 18.47 -32.91 12.83
CA PRO A 427 17.76 -33.05 14.08
C PRO A 427 18.12 -34.38 14.76
N CYS A 428 18.22 -34.38 16.09
CA CYS A 428 18.32 -35.60 16.89
C CYS A 428 17.08 -36.46 16.66
N SER A 429 17.30 -37.74 16.34
CA SER A 429 16.24 -38.74 16.15
C SER A 429 15.24 -38.86 17.31
N ASN A 430 15.68 -38.64 18.54
CA ASN A 430 14.84 -38.83 19.74
C ASN A 430 14.15 -37.54 20.21
N CYS A 431 14.87 -36.42 20.26
CA CYS A 431 14.39 -35.18 20.88
C CYS A 431 14.36 -33.98 19.93
N SER A 432 14.59 -34.20 18.63
CA SER A 432 14.65 -33.20 17.57
C SER A 432 15.63 -32.03 17.79
N ARG A 433 16.47 -32.08 18.83
CA ARG A 433 17.51 -31.08 19.08
C ARG A 433 18.53 -31.10 17.94
N ILE A 434 18.84 -29.91 17.45
CA ILE A 434 19.76 -29.70 16.34
C ILE A 434 21.18 -30.13 16.73
N VAL A 435 21.81 -30.97 15.91
CA VAL A 435 23.18 -31.48 16.09
C VAL A 435 23.94 -31.50 14.76
N CYS A 436 25.23 -31.15 14.78
CA CYS A 436 26.13 -31.37 13.64
C CYS A 436 26.77 -32.78 13.70
N ARG A 437 27.52 -33.16 12.66
CA ARG A 437 28.28 -34.42 12.59
C ARG A 437 29.25 -34.60 13.78
N ARG A 438 29.88 -33.54 14.27
CA ARG A 438 30.84 -33.58 15.41
C ARG A 438 30.15 -33.74 16.77
N CYS A 439 29.00 -33.08 16.95
CA CYS A 439 28.20 -33.12 18.17
C CYS A 439 27.32 -34.37 18.28
N SER A 440 27.01 -35.02 17.15
CA SER A 440 26.23 -36.26 17.13
C SER A 440 27.12 -37.45 17.49
N LYS A 441 26.67 -38.29 18.45
CA LYS A 441 27.25 -39.63 18.63
C LYS A 441 26.39 -40.62 17.84
N ARG A 442 27.01 -41.34 16.90
CA ARG A 442 26.33 -42.45 16.19
C ARG A 442 26.33 -43.68 17.10
N ARG A 443 25.14 -44.26 17.33
CA ARG A 443 25.00 -45.64 17.84
C ARG A 443 23.94 -46.34 16.99
N ARG A 444 24.26 -47.53 16.46
CA ARG A 444 23.34 -48.42 15.71
C ARG A 444 22.49 -47.65 14.69
N GLU A 445 23.17 -46.91 13.80
CA GLU A 445 22.61 -46.12 12.67
C GLU A 445 21.85 -44.83 13.04
N VAL A 446 21.62 -44.55 14.32
CA VAL A 446 20.81 -43.41 14.76
C VAL A 446 21.68 -42.28 15.32
N ALA A 447 21.45 -41.05 14.85
CA ALA A 447 22.13 -39.86 15.35
C ALA A 447 21.43 -39.33 16.62
N LEU A 448 22.15 -39.33 17.75
CA LEU A 448 21.67 -38.81 19.04
C LEU A 448 22.47 -37.58 19.47
N CYS A 449 21.79 -36.62 20.10
CA CYS A 449 22.47 -35.50 20.76
C CYS A 449 23.21 -35.98 22.02
N ARG A 450 24.26 -35.27 22.44
CA ARG A 450 25.11 -35.64 23.58
C ARG A 450 24.32 -36.05 24.83
N ALA A 451 23.22 -35.36 25.12
CA ALA A 451 22.40 -35.64 26.28
C ALA A 451 21.47 -36.87 26.12
N CYS A 452 20.98 -37.16 24.90
CA CYS A 452 20.26 -38.41 24.64
C CYS A 452 21.22 -39.60 24.57
N ALA A 453 22.42 -39.39 24.02
CA ALA A 453 23.48 -40.39 24.00
C ALA A 453 23.98 -40.72 25.42
N ALA A 454 24.09 -39.74 26.32
CA ALA A 454 24.43 -39.97 27.72
C ALA A 454 23.32 -40.74 28.46
N ALA A 455 22.05 -40.36 28.28
CA ALA A 455 20.92 -41.08 28.88
C ALA A 455 20.82 -42.54 28.37
N ALA A 456 21.10 -42.78 27.09
CA ALA A 456 21.17 -44.12 26.54
C ALA A 456 22.40 -44.92 27.03
N ALA A 457 23.50 -44.24 27.37
CA ALA A 457 24.71 -44.88 27.89
C ALA A 457 24.62 -45.26 29.37
N GLN A 458 23.74 -44.60 30.13
CA GLN A 458 23.42 -44.92 31.52
C GLN A 458 22.51 -46.16 31.65
N ALA A 459 22.01 -46.70 30.54
CA ALA A 459 21.12 -47.84 30.57
C ALA A 459 21.89 -49.16 30.63
N GLU A 460 21.54 -49.99 31.62
CA GLU A 460 22.13 -51.33 31.81
C GLU A 460 21.69 -52.31 30.72
N SER A 461 20.50 -52.11 30.12
CA SER A 461 19.95 -52.95 29.06
C SER A 461 19.39 -52.12 27.89
N PRO A 462 19.33 -52.69 26.67
CA PRO A 462 18.77 -52.02 25.50
C PRO A 462 17.29 -51.64 25.67
N ASP A 463 16.52 -52.39 26.44
CA ASP A 463 15.11 -52.06 26.71
C ASP A 463 14.97 -50.93 27.73
N PHE A 464 15.84 -50.89 28.74
CA PHE A 464 15.90 -49.75 29.66
C PHE A 464 16.32 -48.45 28.94
N ALA A 465 17.20 -48.54 27.94
CA ALA A 465 17.56 -47.41 27.09
C ALA A 465 16.36 -46.84 26.31
N LYS A 466 15.46 -47.70 25.82
CA LYS A 466 14.21 -47.26 25.14
C LYS A 466 13.30 -46.51 26.11
N VAL A 467 13.19 -46.94 27.37
CA VAL A 467 12.38 -46.27 28.39
C VAL A 467 12.92 -44.87 28.70
N LEU A 468 14.24 -44.75 28.96
CA LEU A 468 14.88 -43.45 29.25
C LEU A 468 14.79 -42.50 28.05
N LEU A 469 15.05 -42.99 26.83
CA LEU A 469 14.90 -42.20 25.61
C LEU A 469 13.43 -41.78 25.41
N GLY A 470 12.47 -42.66 25.69
CA GLY A 470 11.04 -42.40 25.62
C GLY A 470 10.56 -41.34 26.64
N GLN A 471 11.02 -41.40 27.89
CA GLN A 471 10.77 -40.35 28.88
C GLN A 471 11.33 -39.00 28.41
N ARG A 472 12.56 -38.98 27.90
CA ARG A 472 13.20 -37.76 27.41
C ARG A 472 12.49 -37.20 26.17
N ALA A 473 12.06 -38.06 25.25
CA ALA A 473 11.27 -37.68 24.08
C ALA A 473 9.91 -37.11 24.47
N ARG A 474 9.24 -37.66 25.49
CA ARG A 474 7.99 -37.12 26.05
C ARG A 474 8.20 -35.76 26.71
N SER A 475 9.23 -35.60 27.52
CA SER A 475 9.60 -34.30 28.12
C SER A 475 9.95 -33.24 27.07
N ALA A 476 10.67 -33.63 26.01
CA ALA A 476 11.00 -32.73 24.92
C ALA A 476 9.75 -32.33 24.12
N ARG A 477 8.87 -33.28 23.79
CA ARG A 477 7.59 -33.02 23.12
C ARG A 477 6.69 -32.11 23.95
N ARG A 478 6.49 -32.40 25.25
CA ARG A 478 5.69 -31.55 26.14
C ARG A 478 6.19 -30.10 26.18
N ARG A 479 7.50 -29.89 26.28
CA ARG A 479 8.09 -28.54 26.24
C ARG A 479 7.89 -27.86 24.88
N ALA A 480 8.06 -28.60 23.78
CA ALA A 480 7.83 -28.07 22.44
C ALA A 480 6.35 -27.70 22.21
N ASP A 481 5.42 -28.52 22.70
CA ASP A 481 3.98 -28.27 22.60
C ASP A 481 3.55 -27.09 23.48
N MET A 482 4.08 -26.98 24.70
CA MET A 482 3.87 -25.81 25.57
C MET A 482 4.38 -24.53 24.91
N LEU A 483 5.61 -24.53 24.39
CA LEU A 483 6.17 -23.38 23.69
C LEU A 483 5.36 -23.02 22.44
N ARG A 484 4.94 -24.03 21.67
CA ARG A 484 4.13 -23.84 20.46
C ARG A 484 2.77 -23.23 20.81
N THR A 485 2.13 -23.72 21.87
CA THR A 485 0.84 -23.20 22.34
C THR A 485 0.99 -21.77 22.84
N ALA A 486 2.00 -21.49 23.68
CA ALA A 486 2.27 -20.15 24.18
C ALA A 486 2.52 -19.15 23.04
N LEU A 487 3.33 -19.51 22.05
CA LEU A 487 3.58 -18.66 20.88
C LEU A 487 2.34 -18.50 19.99
N ALA A 488 1.54 -19.55 19.80
CA ALA A 488 0.27 -19.46 19.06
C ALA A 488 -0.77 -18.59 19.78
N SER A 489 -0.70 -18.52 21.11
CA SER A 489 -1.53 -17.67 21.96
C SER A 489 -1.01 -16.26 22.16
N LEU A 490 0.19 -15.93 21.67
CA LEU A 490 0.80 -14.59 21.74
C LEU A 490 0.88 -13.91 20.36
N VAL A 491 1.04 -14.70 19.30
CA VAL A 491 1.24 -14.19 17.94
C VAL A 491 0.18 -14.78 17.00
N PRO A 492 -0.73 -13.96 16.46
CA PRO A 492 -1.75 -14.44 15.53
C PRO A 492 -1.08 -14.98 14.26
N GLY A 493 -1.59 -16.08 13.72
CA GLY A 493 -1.03 -16.77 12.55
C GLY A 493 0.14 -17.70 12.83
N PHE A 494 0.80 -17.63 14.01
CA PHE A 494 1.94 -18.51 14.33
C PHE A 494 1.56 -19.99 14.30
N GLY A 495 0.39 -20.35 14.86
CA GLY A 495 -0.11 -21.71 14.84
C GLY A 495 -0.20 -22.29 13.42
N LEU A 496 -0.67 -21.51 12.45
CA LEU A 496 -0.80 -21.90 11.05
C LEU A 496 0.55 -22.10 10.36
N LEU A 497 1.55 -21.29 10.73
CA LEU A 497 2.92 -21.42 10.24
C LEU A 497 3.50 -22.80 10.61
N THR A 498 3.24 -23.26 11.83
CA THR A 498 3.72 -24.57 12.32
C THR A 498 3.05 -25.76 11.63
N PHE A 499 1.79 -25.59 11.18
CA PHE A 499 1.04 -26.60 10.42
C PHE A 499 1.27 -26.54 8.90
N ARG A 500 2.35 -25.89 8.43
CA ARG A 500 2.73 -25.79 7.00
C ARG A 500 1.74 -25.02 6.12
N HIS A 501 0.85 -24.23 6.72
CA HIS A 501 -0.07 -23.33 6.00
C HIS A 501 0.50 -21.91 5.92
N ALA A 502 1.69 -21.80 5.32
CA ALA A 502 2.46 -20.56 5.27
C ALA A 502 1.68 -19.38 4.69
N PHE A 503 0.94 -19.59 3.60
CA PHE A 503 0.15 -18.53 2.99
C PHE A 503 -0.93 -17.97 3.94
N ARG A 504 -1.73 -18.85 4.56
CA ARG A 504 -2.76 -18.42 5.54
C ARG A 504 -2.14 -17.74 6.76
N ALA A 505 -1.01 -18.26 7.25
CA ALA A 505 -0.27 -17.64 8.34
C ALA A 505 0.18 -16.22 8.00
N VAL A 506 0.75 -16.02 6.81
CA VAL A 506 1.17 -14.70 6.32
C VAL A 506 -0.03 -13.76 6.16
N VAL A 507 -1.16 -14.23 5.62
CA VAL A 507 -2.38 -13.41 5.52
C VAL A 507 -2.87 -12.95 6.89
N VAL A 508 -2.95 -13.85 7.87
CA VAL A 508 -3.36 -13.50 9.25
C VAL A 508 -2.38 -12.52 9.88
N LEU A 509 -1.07 -12.73 9.68
CA LEU A 509 -0.02 -11.82 10.15
C LEU A 509 -0.11 -10.45 9.46
N THR A 510 -0.40 -10.41 8.16
CA THR A 510 -0.60 -9.19 7.39
C THR A 510 -1.80 -8.39 7.88
N LEU A 511 -2.96 -9.05 8.05
CA LEU A 511 -4.15 -8.40 8.61
C LEU A 511 -3.87 -7.87 10.02
N SER A 512 -3.24 -8.68 10.87
CA SER A 512 -2.90 -8.30 12.23
C SER A 512 -1.92 -7.13 12.29
N ALA A 513 -0.88 -7.17 11.46
CA ALA A 513 0.15 -6.13 11.41
C ALA A 513 -0.37 -4.83 10.79
N GLY A 514 -1.25 -4.90 9.79
CA GLY A 514 -1.91 -3.73 9.22
C GLY A 514 -2.75 -3.00 10.27
N LEU A 515 -3.62 -3.74 10.97
CA LEU A 515 -4.47 -3.18 12.03
C LEU A 515 -3.63 -2.63 13.20
N ALA A 516 -2.58 -3.34 13.63
CA ALA A 516 -1.69 -2.89 14.68
C ALA A 516 -0.87 -1.64 14.26
N SER A 517 -0.38 -1.60 13.02
CA SER A 517 0.35 -0.44 12.49
C SER A 517 -0.51 0.81 12.44
N MET A 518 -1.78 0.67 12.07
CA MET A 518 -2.76 1.77 12.06
C MET A 518 -3.12 2.23 13.48
N ALA A 519 -3.20 1.32 14.45
CA ALA A 519 -3.47 1.65 15.85
C ALA A 519 -2.29 2.30 16.57
N LEU A 520 -1.06 1.84 16.28
CA LEU A 520 0.17 2.27 16.97
C LEU A 520 0.94 3.38 16.25
N GLY A 521 0.51 3.80 15.06
CA GLY A 521 1.18 4.84 14.27
C GLY A 521 2.60 4.46 13.82
N VAL A 522 2.89 3.16 13.68
CA VAL A 522 4.22 2.68 13.28
C VAL A 522 4.47 3.08 11.82
N ARG A 523 5.57 3.80 11.58
CA ARG A 523 6.03 4.14 10.23
C ARG A 523 6.81 2.98 9.64
N GLY A 524 6.26 2.30 8.63
CA GLY A 524 6.98 1.31 7.83
C GLY A 524 7.80 1.92 6.69
N PRO A 525 8.32 1.09 5.76
CA PRO A 525 9.38 1.47 4.83
C PRO A 525 8.96 2.44 3.73
N PHE A 526 7.65 2.59 3.51
CA PHE A 526 7.08 3.44 2.49
C PHE A 526 6.80 4.83 3.11
N LEU A 527 7.44 5.87 2.59
CA LEU A 527 7.12 7.26 2.97
C LEU A 527 5.92 7.75 2.16
N TYR A 528 4.73 7.56 2.72
CA TYR A 528 3.53 8.24 2.28
C TYR A 528 2.79 8.65 3.55
N GLU A 529 2.50 9.94 3.68
CA GLU A 529 1.59 10.40 4.72
C GLU A 529 0.17 10.23 4.18
N PRO A 530 -0.60 9.24 4.65
CA PRO A 530 -1.95 9.02 4.16
C PRO A 530 -2.83 10.25 4.45
N HIS A 531 -3.22 10.96 3.39
CA HIS A 531 -3.99 12.21 3.51
C HIS A 531 -5.42 11.98 4.01
N VAL A 532 -5.93 10.75 3.89
CA VAL A 532 -7.28 10.37 4.36
C VAL A 532 -7.25 9.70 5.73
N ALA A 533 -6.08 9.36 6.28
CA ALA A 533 -5.98 8.67 7.57
C ALA A 533 -5.76 9.59 8.78
N SER A 534 -5.50 10.89 8.60
CA SER A 534 -5.59 11.86 9.71
C SER A 534 -7.03 12.26 10.04
N ALA A 535 -7.99 11.82 9.22
CA ALA A 535 -9.43 11.81 9.53
C ALA A 535 -9.82 10.60 10.39
N ALA A 536 -8.85 9.82 10.89
CA ALA A 536 -9.06 8.83 11.93
C ALA A 536 -9.60 9.53 13.18
N THR A 537 -10.88 9.28 13.40
CA THR A 537 -11.66 9.61 14.59
C THR A 537 -10.93 9.20 15.88
N SER A 538 -11.30 9.81 16.99
CA SER A 538 -10.92 9.35 18.35
C SER A 538 -11.24 7.86 18.59
N ASN A 539 -12.09 7.25 17.76
CA ASN A 539 -12.51 5.84 17.84
C ASN A 539 -11.93 4.93 16.74
N ALA A 540 -11.18 5.44 15.75
CA ALA A 540 -10.60 4.62 14.69
C ALA A 540 -9.65 3.55 15.25
N GLY A 541 -8.87 3.89 16.29
CA GLY A 541 -8.04 2.94 17.02
C GLY A 541 -8.84 1.82 17.67
N LEU A 542 -10.04 2.12 18.19
CA LEU A 542 -10.95 1.11 18.75
C LEU A 542 -11.44 0.13 17.67
N TRP A 543 -11.77 0.63 16.48
CA TRP A 543 -12.20 -0.21 15.35
C TRP A 543 -11.09 -1.14 14.87
N PHE A 544 -9.87 -0.63 14.74
CA PHE A 544 -8.72 -1.46 14.41
C PHE A 544 -8.43 -2.48 15.51
N ALA A 545 -8.61 -2.12 16.78
CA ALA A 545 -8.45 -3.05 17.91
C ALA A 545 -9.52 -4.16 17.91
N VAL A 546 -10.79 -3.86 17.64
CA VAL A 546 -11.86 -4.88 17.54
C VAL A 546 -11.60 -5.84 16.38
N GLY A 547 -11.26 -5.31 15.20
CA GLY A 547 -10.87 -6.14 14.05
C GLY A 547 -9.65 -7.01 14.37
N TRP A 548 -8.68 -6.47 15.11
CA TRP A 548 -7.48 -7.20 15.51
C TRP A 548 -7.82 -8.35 16.46
N VAL A 549 -8.68 -8.12 17.46
CA VAL A 549 -9.19 -9.17 18.35
C VAL A 549 -9.96 -10.26 17.60
N ALA A 550 -10.75 -9.90 16.58
CA ALA A 550 -11.46 -10.86 15.74
C ALA A 550 -10.49 -11.76 14.94
N VAL A 551 -9.48 -11.17 14.27
CA VAL A 551 -8.45 -11.93 13.56
C VAL A 551 -7.67 -12.84 14.52
N TYR A 552 -7.38 -12.34 15.72
CA TYR A 552 -6.67 -13.07 16.76
C TYR A 552 -7.45 -14.29 17.27
N THR A 553 -8.73 -14.10 17.60
CA THR A 553 -9.62 -15.16 18.07
C THR A 553 -9.82 -16.25 17.03
N ILE A 554 -10.04 -15.88 15.76
CA ILE A 554 -10.13 -16.83 14.64
C ILE A 554 -8.82 -17.65 14.53
N SER A 555 -7.67 -16.99 14.61
CA SER A 555 -6.37 -17.66 14.56
C SER A 555 -6.17 -18.67 15.69
N ILE A 556 -6.56 -18.31 16.93
CA ILE A 556 -6.43 -19.21 18.08
C ILE A 556 -7.38 -20.40 17.95
N LEU A 557 -8.65 -20.17 17.60
CA LEU A 557 -9.63 -21.24 17.40
C LEU A 557 -9.17 -22.20 16.30
N GLU A 558 -8.64 -21.69 15.19
CA GLU A 558 -8.11 -22.55 14.13
C GLU A 558 -6.91 -23.38 14.62
N TYR A 559 -5.98 -22.79 15.38
CA TYR A 559 -4.86 -23.52 16.00
C TYR A 559 -5.34 -24.62 16.96
N LEU A 560 -6.24 -24.31 17.89
CA LEU A 560 -6.75 -25.27 18.87
C LEU A 560 -7.51 -26.42 18.19
N SER A 561 -8.29 -26.13 17.14
CA SER A 561 -9.00 -27.15 16.34
C SER A 561 -8.04 -28.11 15.62
N ARG A 562 -6.84 -27.66 15.26
CA ARG A 562 -5.83 -28.46 14.56
C ARG A 562 -4.98 -29.24 15.55
N ALA A 563 -4.56 -28.61 16.64
CA ALA A 563 -3.82 -29.26 17.72
C ALA A 563 -4.62 -30.40 18.36
N SER A 564 -5.94 -30.25 18.51
CA SER A 564 -6.82 -31.33 18.97
C SER A 564 -6.90 -32.48 17.96
N ARG A 565 -7.04 -32.20 16.66
CA ARG A 565 -7.02 -33.21 15.59
C ARG A 565 -5.69 -33.99 15.53
N GLU A 566 -4.55 -33.31 15.65
CA GLU A 566 -3.23 -33.94 15.66
C GLU A 566 -3.07 -34.87 16.88
N LYS A 567 -3.54 -34.44 18.07
CA LYS A 567 -3.55 -35.30 19.27
C LYS A 567 -4.43 -36.53 19.09
N ALA A 568 -5.61 -36.37 18.47
CA ALA A 568 -6.55 -37.46 18.20
C ALA A 568 -5.95 -38.53 17.26
N GLN A 569 -5.16 -38.11 16.25
CA GLN A 569 -4.51 -38.99 15.27
C GLN A 569 -3.19 -39.62 15.76
N SER A 570 -2.67 -39.23 16.93
CA SER A 570 -1.41 -39.77 17.43
C SER A 570 -1.57 -41.22 17.97
N PRO A 571 -0.67 -42.16 17.67
CA PRO A 571 -0.81 -43.58 18.04
C PRO A 571 -0.81 -43.86 19.56
N ALA A 572 -0.57 -42.84 20.39
CA ALA A 572 -0.72 -42.92 21.83
C ALA A 572 -2.20 -42.89 22.29
N SER A 573 -3.12 -42.31 21.51
CA SER A 573 -4.56 -42.34 21.80
C SER A 573 -5.20 -43.70 21.46
N ALA A 574 -4.63 -44.42 20.48
CA ALA A 574 -5.08 -45.75 20.08
C ALA A 574 -4.78 -46.84 21.13
N ARG A 575 -3.74 -46.67 21.96
CA ARG A 575 -3.44 -47.59 23.08
C ARG A 575 -4.28 -47.37 24.33
N GLY A 576 -5.07 -46.29 24.38
CA GLY A 576 -5.98 -45.99 25.49
C GLY A 576 -7.42 -46.50 25.28
N ARG A 577 -7.73 -47.07 24.11
CA ARG A 577 -8.99 -47.81 23.89
C ARG A 577 -8.70 -49.27 24.16
N THR A 578 -8.97 -49.67 25.40
CA THR A 578 -9.23 -51.03 25.89
C THR A 578 -9.24 -52.11 24.80
N ALA A 579 -8.26 -53.03 24.86
CA ALA A 579 -8.51 -54.39 24.43
C ALA A 579 -9.70 -54.92 25.27
N PRO A 580 -10.69 -55.62 24.68
CA PRO A 580 -11.72 -56.26 25.48
C PRO A 580 -11.05 -57.36 26.33
N ASP A 581 -11.38 -57.40 27.61
CA ASP A 581 -10.99 -58.45 28.55
C ASP A 581 -11.49 -59.81 28.03
N HIS A 582 -10.58 -60.58 27.42
CA HIS A 582 -10.78 -62.02 27.21
C HIS A 582 -10.31 -62.78 28.46
N THR A 583 -11.02 -62.65 29.59
CA THR A 583 -10.83 -63.52 30.77
C THR A 583 -12.14 -63.77 31.53
N ALA A 584 -13.21 -64.12 30.82
CA ALA A 584 -14.46 -64.60 31.43
C ALA A 584 -15.18 -65.65 30.57
N ALA A 585 -14.47 -66.68 30.12
CA ALA A 585 -15.06 -67.80 29.38
C ALA A 585 -14.34 -69.15 29.65
N GLU A 586 -13.95 -69.41 30.90
CA GLU A 586 -13.61 -70.77 31.37
C GLU A 586 -14.26 -71.00 32.75
N ALA A 587 -15.57 -71.24 32.71
CA ALA A 587 -16.33 -71.93 33.74
C ALA A 587 -17.56 -72.57 33.06
N ALA A 588 -17.31 -73.62 32.28
CA ALA A 588 -18.24 -74.67 31.89
C ALA A 588 -17.42 -75.94 31.62
#